data_AF-A0A343C4U2-F1
#
_entry.id   AF-A0A343C4U2-F1
#
_cell.length_a   1.000
_cell.length_b   1.000
_cell.length_c   1.000
_cell.angle_alpha   90.00
_cell.angle_beta   90.00
_cell.angle_gamma   90.00
#
_symmetry.space_group_name_H-M   'P 1'
#
loop_
_entity.id
_entity.type
_entity.pdbx_description
1 polymer ?
#
loop_
_entity_poly.entity_id
_entity_poly.type
_entity_poly.pdbx_seq_one_letter_code
_entity_poly.pdbx_strand_id
1 'polypeptide(L)'
;MMANLFSSFDPTTNFNLSLNWMSIFLGLMIMPPMFWLIPSRINMLWINMIFTLHKEFKNLIKTNQYKGSTLIYTSLFTFIMFNNFLGIFPYIYSSSMKYKS
;
A
#
# COMPACT_ATOMS: atom_id res chain seq x y z
N MET A 1 7.61 -26.12 17.91
CA MET A 1 7.93 -24.92 18.71
C MET A 1 6.63 -24.46 19.36
N MET A 2 6.59 -24.25 20.68
CA MET A 2 5.39 -23.71 21.34
C MET A 2 5.10 -22.35 20.73
N ALA A 3 3.94 -22.20 20.10
CA ALA A 3 3.58 -20.98 19.40
C ALA A 3 3.28 -19.88 20.43
N ASN A 4 4.31 -19.15 20.84
CA ASN A 4 4.09 -17.85 21.45
C ASN A 4 3.39 -16.99 20.39
N LEU A 5 2.32 -16.29 20.78
CA LEU A 5 1.67 -15.28 19.93
C LEU A 5 2.67 -14.26 19.38
N PHE A 6 3.83 -14.10 20.04
CA PHE A 6 4.93 -13.25 19.62
C PHE A 6 5.92 -13.87 18.62
N SER A 7 5.95 -15.21 18.46
CA SER A 7 6.80 -15.90 17.47
C SER A 7 6.47 -15.53 16.03
N SER A 8 5.30 -14.92 15.86
CA SER A 8 4.80 -14.38 14.64
C SER A 8 5.58 -13.10 14.25
N PHE A 9 6.01 -12.27 15.21
CA PHE A 9 6.75 -11.02 14.94
C PHE A 9 8.24 -11.21 14.59
N ASP A 10 8.80 -12.40 14.83
CA ASP A 10 10.21 -12.67 14.56
C ASP A 10 10.43 -13.12 13.10
N PRO A 11 11.05 -12.28 12.24
CA PRO A 11 11.18 -12.52 10.80
C PRO A 11 12.18 -13.63 10.42
N THR A 12 12.78 -14.29 11.41
CA THR A 12 13.82 -15.32 11.24
C THR A 12 13.32 -16.73 11.54
N THR A 13 12.08 -16.90 12.02
CA THR A 13 11.66 -18.13 12.72
C THR A 13 11.52 -19.39 11.87
N ASN A 14 11.46 -19.30 10.54
CA ASN A 14 11.31 -20.51 9.71
C ASN A 14 12.43 -20.77 8.69
N PHE A 15 13.19 -19.78 8.22
CA PHE A 15 14.22 -20.01 7.18
C PHE A 15 15.42 -19.01 7.18
N ASN A 16 15.64 -18.22 8.23
CA ASN A 16 16.64 -17.13 8.26
C ASN A 16 16.53 -16.08 7.12
N LEU A 17 15.50 -16.16 6.28
CA LEU A 17 15.18 -15.18 5.25
C LEU A 17 14.19 -14.18 5.81
N SER A 18 14.58 -12.90 5.89
CA SER A 18 13.74 -11.79 6.33
C SER A 18 12.74 -11.37 5.24
N LEU A 19 11.74 -12.22 4.98
CA LEU A 19 10.73 -12.06 3.91
C LEU A 19 9.72 -10.91 4.14
N ASN A 20 9.93 -10.02 5.10
CA ASN A 20 9.05 -8.87 5.37
C ASN A 20 8.96 -7.89 4.20
N TRP A 21 9.94 -7.87 3.29
CA TRP A 21 9.86 -7.04 2.09
C TRP A 21 9.01 -7.66 0.99
N MET A 22 8.74 -8.98 1.06
CA MET A 22 7.87 -9.64 0.09
C MET A 22 6.40 -9.27 0.29
N SER A 23 5.99 -8.84 1.49
CA SER A 23 4.62 -8.37 1.74
C SER A 23 4.29 -7.08 0.97
N ILE A 24 5.31 -6.31 0.58
CA ILE A 24 5.14 -5.12 -0.27
C ILE A 24 4.67 -5.53 -1.68
N PHE A 25 5.17 -6.65 -2.20
CA PHE A 25 4.75 -7.16 -3.51
C PHE A 25 3.30 -7.67 -3.51
N LEU A 26 2.80 -8.17 -2.38
CA LEU A 26 1.39 -8.53 -2.24
C LEU A 26 0.47 -7.32 -2.40
N GLY A 27 0.88 -6.15 -1.88
CA GLY A 27 0.12 -4.90 -2.02
C GLY A 27 -0.04 -4.45 -3.46
N LEU A 28 0.99 -4.70 -4.28
CA LEU A 28 0.95 -4.41 -5.71
C LEU A 28 0.02 -5.37 -6.47
N MET A 29 -0.05 -6.64 -6.08
CA MET A 29 -0.93 -7.62 -6.74
C MET A 29 -2.43 -7.39 -6.44
N ILE A 30 -2.76 -6.77 -5.31
CA ILE A 30 -4.16 -6.46 -4.94
C ILE A 30 -4.70 -5.25 -5.72
N MET A 31 -3.85 -4.41 -6.29
CA MET A 31 -4.33 -3.29 -7.08
C MET A 31 -5.14 -3.78 -8.29
N PRO A 32 -6.34 -3.21 -8.53
CA PRO A 32 -7.21 -3.68 -9.60
C PRO A 32 -6.54 -3.46 -10.97
N PRO A 33 -6.24 -4.52 -11.72
CA PRO A 33 -5.64 -4.39 -13.04
C PRO A 33 -6.66 -3.86 -14.06
N MET A 34 -6.18 -3.03 -14.98
CA MET A 34 -7.01 -2.45 -16.03
C MET A 34 -6.85 -3.25 -17.32
N PHE A 35 -7.57 -4.36 -17.43
CA PHE A 35 -7.51 -5.25 -18.61
C PHE A 35 -8.43 -4.82 -19.76
N TRP A 36 -9.52 -4.11 -19.45
CA TRP A 36 -10.59 -3.78 -20.41
C TRP A 36 -10.69 -2.28 -20.64
N LEU A 37 -11.08 -1.89 -21.85
CA LEU A 37 -11.36 -0.50 -22.24
C LEU A 37 -12.46 0.14 -21.37
N ILE A 38 -13.45 -0.65 -20.96
CA ILE A 38 -14.49 -0.21 -20.03
C ILE A 38 -14.08 -0.64 -18.61
N PRO A 39 -13.95 0.30 -17.65
CA PRO A 39 -13.61 -0.04 -16.28
C PRO A 39 -14.72 -0.91 -15.66
N SER A 40 -14.32 -1.99 -14.99
CA SER A 40 -15.22 -2.70 -14.08
C SER A 40 -15.64 -1.77 -12.92
N ARG A 41 -16.71 -2.12 -12.18
CA ARG A 41 -17.18 -1.31 -11.04
C ARG A 41 -16.06 -1.05 -10.02
N ILE A 42 -15.19 -2.04 -9.77
CA ILE A 42 -14.04 -1.93 -8.86
C ILE A 42 -13.01 -0.96 -9.43
N ASN A 43 -12.69 -1.05 -10.72
CA ASN A 43 -11.76 -0.11 -11.37
C ASN A 43 -12.32 1.32 -11.38
N MET A 44 -13.64 1.48 -11.55
CA MET A 44 -14.28 2.80 -11.51
C MET A 44 -14.23 3.43 -10.11
N LEU A 45 -14.44 2.63 -9.05
CA LEU A 45 -14.21 3.08 -7.67
C LEU A 45 -12.74 3.48 -7.45
N TRP A 46 -11.80 2.70 -7.97
CA TRP A 46 -10.38 2.96 -7.85
C TRP A 46 -9.96 4.28 -8.52
N ILE A 47 -10.45 4.52 -9.74
CA ILE A 47 -10.22 5.77 -10.48
C ILE A 47 -10.81 6.97 -9.74
N ASN A 48 -12.03 6.83 -9.21
CA ASN A 48 -12.67 7.89 -8.44
C ASN A 48 -11.87 8.25 -7.18
N MET A 49 -11.33 7.25 -6.45
CA MET A 49 -10.47 7.50 -5.28
C MET A 49 -9.16 8.22 -5.65
N ILE A 50 -8.50 7.82 -6.74
CA ILE A 50 -7.27 8.50 -7.18
C ILE A 50 -7.57 9.94 -7.61
N PHE A 51 -8.70 10.17 -8.29
CA PHE A 51 -9.06 11.49 -8.79
C PHE A 51 -9.45 12.46 -7.66
N THR A 52 -10.14 11.99 -6.62
CA THR A 52 -10.43 12.81 -5.43
C THR A 52 -9.13 13.18 -4.71
N LEU A 53 -8.23 12.23 -4.49
CA LEU A 53 -6.92 12.50 -3.88
C LEU A 53 -6.10 13.51 -4.69
N HIS A 54 -6.05 13.34 -6.01
CA HIS A 54 -5.35 14.28 -6.87
C HIS A 54 -5.92 15.70 -6.78
N LYS A 55 -7.25 15.85 -6.70
CA LYS A 55 -7.90 17.15 -6.53
C LYS A 55 -7.56 17.79 -5.19
N GLU A 56 -7.56 17.03 -4.09
CA GLU A 56 -7.18 17.54 -2.77
C GLU A 56 -5.73 18.01 -2.77
N PHE A 57 -4.80 17.22 -3.30
CA PHE A 57 -3.39 17.64 -3.39
C PHE A 57 -3.21 18.84 -4.32
N LYS A 58 -3.95 18.91 -5.42
CA LYS A 58 -3.92 20.07 -6.30
C LYS A 58 -4.43 21.33 -5.60
N ASN A 59 -5.48 21.21 -4.79
CA ASN A 59 -6.01 22.31 -3.98
C ASN A 59 -5.00 22.77 -2.90
N LEU A 60 -4.27 21.83 -2.29
CA LEU A 60 -3.24 22.11 -1.29
C LEU A 60 -2.00 22.80 -1.88
N ILE A 61 -1.55 22.37 -3.05
CA ILE A 61 -0.27 22.83 -3.62
C ILE A 61 -0.35 24.25 -4.19
N LYS A 62 -1.56 24.74 -4.55
CA LYS A 62 -1.91 26.11 -5.02
C LYS A 62 -1.06 26.73 -6.14
N THR A 63 0.08 26.15 -6.49
CA THR A 63 1.11 26.69 -7.36
C THR A 63 1.15 25.89 -8.66
N ASN A 64 0.96 26.58 -9.78
CA ASN A 64 0.98 25.99 -11.13
C ASN A 64 2.37 25.53 -11.59
N GLN A 65 3.42 25.80 -10.80
CA GLN A 65 4.81 25.48 -11.16
C GLN A 65 5.11 23.98 -11.02
N TYR A 66 4.41 23.26 -10.15
CA TYR A 66 4.69 21.83 -9.89
C TYR A 66 3.60 20.92 -10.47
N LYS A 67 3.43 20.91 -11.80
CA LYS A 67 2.39 20.09 -12.46
C LYS A 67 2.55 18.57 -12.22
N GLY A 68 3.78 18.08 -12.00
CA GLY A 68 4.07 16.66 -11.75
C GLY A 68 4.15 16.23 -10.28
N SER A 69 4.21 17.17 -9.32
CA SER A 69 4.42 16.82 -7.91
C SER A 69 3.22 16.10 -7.28
N THR A 70 2.01 16.45 -7.72
CA THR A 70 0.76 15.78 -7.30
C THR A 70 0.81 14.28 -7.55
N LEU A 71 1.43 13.83 -8.64
CA LEU A 71 1.54 12.41 -8.98
C LEU A 71 2.38 11.66 -7.95
N ILE A 72 3.54 12.20 -7.56
CA ILE A 72 4.44 11.62 -6.55
C ILE A 72 3.71 11.50 -5.20
N TYR A 73 2.99 12.54 -4.79
CA TYR A 73 2.23 12.49 -3.53
C TYR A 73 1.08 11.47 -3.59
N THR A 74 0.35 11.39 -4.70
CA THR A 74 -0.71 10.37 -4.85
C THR A 74 -0.16 8.95 -4.86
N SER A 75 0.98 8.69 -5.51
CA SER A 75 1.59 7.34 -5.54
C SER A 75 2.14 6.93 -4.18
N LEU A 76 2.78 7.84 -3.45
CA LEU A 76 3.28 7.55 -2.11
C LEU A 76 2.14 7.32 -1.12
N PHE A 77 1.10 8.14 -1.17
CA PHE A 77 -0.06 7.99 -0.29
C PHE A 77 -0.78 6.65 -0.51
N THR A 78 -1.04 6.31 -1.78
CA THR A 78 -1.68 5.02 -2.11
C THR A 78 -0.82 3.83 -1.71
N PHE A 79 0.50 3.90 -1.91
CA PHE A 79 1.44 2.86 -1.48
C PHE A 79 1.42 2.64 0.05
N ILE A 80 1.44 3.71 0.84
CA ILE A 80 1.40 3.61 2.31
C ILE A 80 0.04 3.06 2.77
N MET A 81 -1.06 3.52 2.16
CA MET A 81 -2.41 3.05 2.46
C MET A 81 -2.55 1.54 2.25
N PHE A 82 -2.06 1.00 1.13
CA PHE A 82 -2.11 -0.45 0.88
C PHE A 82 -1.26 -1.28 1.84
N ASN A 83 -0.04 -0.83 2.13
CA ASN A 83 0.81 -1.54 3.09
C ASN A 83 0.17 -1.60 4.49
N ASN A 84 -0.55 -0.55 4.89
CA ASN A 84 -1.27 -0.54 6.17
C ASN A 84 -2.54 -1.38 6.12
N PHE A 85 -3.30 -1.36 5.02
CA PHE A 85 -4.47 -2.23 4.86
C PHE A 85 -4.10 -3.71 4.96
N LEU A 86 -2.98 -4.08 4.35
CA LEU A 86 -2.45 -5.43 4.42
C LEU A 86 -2.03 -5.85 5.84
N GLY A 87 -1.50 -4.92 6.64
CA GLY A 87 -1.12 -5.18 8.03
C GLY A 87 -2.29 -5.46 8.98
N ILE A 88 -3.53 -5.29 8.54
CA ILE A 88 -4.74 -5.59 9.35
C ILE A 88 -5.07 -7.09 9.28
N PHE A 89 -4.69 -7.78 8.20
CA PHE A 89 -4.99 -9.20 8.07
C PHE A 89 -4.13 -10.03 9.04
N PRO A 90 -4.73 -11.02 9.72
CA PRO A 90 -3.97 -11.90 10.60
C PRO A 90 -2.86 -12.60 9.78
N TYR A 91 -1.65 -12.62 10.33
CA TYR A 91 -0.44 -13.23 9.77
C TYR A 91 0.26 -12.50 8.60
N ILE A 92 -0.20 -11.31 8.19
CA ILE A 92 0.53 -10.48 7.22
C ILE A 92 1.34 -9.41 7.95
N TYR A 93 2.68 -9.53 7.95
CA TYR A 93 3.57 -8.50 8.50
C TYR A 93 3.75 -7.36 7.49
N SER A 94 3.22 -6.19 7.80
CA SER A 94 3.57 -4.98 7.07
C SER A 94 4.98 -4.53 7.47
N SER A 95 5.79 -4.15 6.48
CA SER A 95 7.13 -3.59 6.70
C SER A 95 7.13 -2.32 7.55
N SER A 96 5.97 -1.64 7.67
CA SER A 96 5.79 -0.43 8.47
C SER A 96 5.82 -0.68 9.99
N MET A 97 5.36 -1.84 10.48
CA MET A 97 5.35 -2.12 11.92
C MET A 97 6.76 -2.28 12.50
N LYS A 98 7.72 -2.76 11.71
CA LYS A 98 9.10 -3.04 12.17
C LYS A 98 9.89 -1.77 12.55
N TYR A 99 9.45 -0.59 12.12
CA TYR A 99 10.08 0.67 12.51
C TYR A 99 9.55 1.24 13.83
N LYS A 100 8.56 0.58 14.46
CA LYS A 100 7.89 1.05 15.67
C LYS A 100 8.09 0.14 16.89
N SER A 101 8.78 -0.99 16.73
CA SER A 101 9.22 -1.91 17.80
C SER A 101 10.72 -1.81 18.00
#